data_AF-A0A838K9X5-F1
#
_entry.id   AF-A0A838K9X5-F1
#
_cell.length_a   1.000
_cell.length_b   1.000
_cell.length_c   1.000
_cell.angle_alpha   90.00
_cell.angle_beta   90.00
_cell.angle_gamma   90.00
#
_symmetry.space_group_name_H-M   'P 1'
#
loop_
_entity.id
_entity.type
_entity.pdbx_description
1 polymer ?
#
loop_
_entity_poly.entity_id
_entity_poly.type
_entity_poly.pdbx_seq_one_letter_code
_entity_poly.pdbx_strand_id
1 'polypeptide(L)' 'MARAAVRAPATRSTFRCAECGWATGKWVGRCGECQAWGTV' A
#
# COMPACT_ATOMS: atom_id res chain seq x y z
N MET A 1 -9.72 21.90 30.93
CA MET A 1 -10.23 20.87 30.00
C MET A 1 -9.32 20.85 28.78
N ALA A 2 -8.41 19.89 28.66
CA ALA A 2 -7.51 19.79 27.51
C ALA A 2 -7.82 18.47 26.78
N ARG A 3 -8.27 18.58 25.53
CA ARG A 3 -8.48 17.42 24.65
C ARG A 3 -7.13 16.96 24.10
N ALA A 4 -6.75 15.72 24.39
CA ALA A 4 -5.62 15.07 23.74
C ALA A 4 -5.98 14.73 22.28
N ALA A 5 -5.11 15.10 21.35
CA ALA A 5 -5.27 14.77 19.94
C ALA A 5 -4.81 13.34 19.66
N VAL A 6 -5.65 12.56 18.97
CA VAL A 6 -5.29 11.22 18.51
C VAL A 6 -4.39 11.36 17.27
N ARG A 7 -3.20 10.78 17.34
CA ARG A 7 -2.29 10.70 16.19
C ARG A 7 -2.83 9.67 15.22
N ALA A 8 -3.12 10.08 13.99
CA ALA A 8 -3.51 9.18 12.92
C ALA A 8 -2.36 8.18 12.64
N PRO A 9 -2.68 6.90 12.37
CA PRO A 9 -1.67 5.91 12.03
C PRO A 9 -0.95 6.35 10.75
N ALA A 10 0.38 6.29 10.78
CA ALA A 10 1.18 6.52 9.58
C ALA A 10 0.76 5.48 8.53
N THR A 11 0.18 5.95 7.43
CA THR A 11 -0.17 5.12 6.28
C THR A 11 1.11 4.46 5.78
N ARG A 12 1.31 3.18 6.13
CA ARG A 12 2.38 2.38 5.53
C ARG A 12 2.05 2.29 4.04
N SER A 13 2.89 2.86 3.20
CA SER A 13 2.76 2.80 1.74
C SER A 13 2.69 1.33 1.32
N THR A 14 1.47 0.89 1.01
CA THR A 14 1.18 -0.46 0.55
C THR A 14 0.97 -0.37 -0.95
N PHE A 15 1.82 -1.02 -1.72
CA PHE A 15 1.75 -1.03 -3.17
C PHE A 15 0.69 -2.04 -3.58
N ARG A 16 -0.36 -1.58 -4.23
CA ARG A 16 -1.53 -2.39 -4.59
C ARG A 16 -1.69 -2.39 -6.09
N CYS A 17 -1.73 -3.57 -6.69
CA CYS A 17 -1.97 -3.69 -8.10
C CYS A 17 -3.43 -3.35 -8.46
N ALA A 18 -3.64 -2.56 -9.50
CA ALA A 18 -4.97 -2.16 -9.97
C ALA A 18 -5.76 -3.30 -10.64
N GLU A 19 -5.07 -4.32 -11.15
CA GLU A 19 -5.68 -5.43 -11.90
C GLU A 19 -6.01 -6.62 -10.97
N CYS A 20 -4.99 -7.12 -10.24
CA CYS A 20 -5.07 -8.26 -9.32
C CYS A 20 -5.63 -7.86 -7.95
N GLY A 21 -5.41 -6.61 -7.52
CA GLY A 21 -5.57 -6.21 -6.12
C GLY A 21 -4.43 -6.65 -5.20
N TRP A 22 -3.38 -7.29 -5.74
CA TRP A 22 -2.20 -7.74 -4.99
C TRP A 22 -1.55 -6.60 -4.22
N ALA A 23 -1.36 -6.76 -2.91
CA ALA A 23 -0.84 -5.74 -2.01
C ALA A 23 0.48 -6.16 -1.36
N THR A 24 1.49 -5.30 -1.38
CA THR A 24 2.81 -5.54 -0.75
C THR A 24 3.34 -4.31 -0.03
N GLY A 25 4.10 -4.54 1.05
CA GLY A 25 4.80 -3.47 1.77
C GLY A 25 6.11 -3.02 1.12
N LYS A 26 6.57 -3.70 0.05
CA LYS A 26 7.83 -3.39 -0.63
C LYS A 26 7.60 -3.26 -2.13
N TRP A 27 8.13 -2.20 -2.72
CA TRP A 27 8.09 -2.00 -4.17
C TRP A 27 8.90 -3.09 -4.87
N VAL A 28 8.26 -3.78 -5.81
CA VAL A 28 8.86 -4.88 -6.59
C VAL A 28 8.85 -4.65 -8.10
N GLY A 29 8.21 -3.58 -8.59
CA GLY A 29 8.14 -3.24 -10.01
C GLY A 29 7.27 -4.15 -10.89
N ARG A 30 6.78 -5.28 -10.35
CA ARG A 30 5.89 -6.25 -11.03
C ARG A 30 4.85 -6.82 -10.05
N CYS A 31 3.57 -7.01 -10.46
CA CYS A 31 2.57 -7.71 -9.62
C CYS A 31 3.02 -9.16 -9.44
N GLY A 32 3.14 -9.64 -8.20
CA GLY A 32 3.52 -11.04 -7.92
C GLY A 32 2.51 -12.06 -8.42
N GLU A 33 1.24 -11.67 -8.55
CA GLU A 33 0.15 -12.52 -9.02
C GLU A 33 0.02 -12.50 -10.55
N CYS A 34 -0.27 -11.32 -11.14
CA CYS A 34 -0.47 -11.18 -12.57
C CYS A 34 0.82 -11.13 -13.38
N GLN A 35 1.98 -10.96 -12.73
CA GLN A 35 3.26 -10.73 -13.39
C GLN A 35 3.27 -9.50 -14.32
N ALA A 36 2.33 -8.57 -14.17
CA ALA A 36 2.27 -7.33 -14.95
C ALA A 36 3.29 -6.29 -14.45
N TRP A 37 3.91 -5.56 -15.39
CA TRP A 37 4.87 -4.49 -15.10
C TRP A 37 4.13 -3.14 -15.00
N GLY A 38 4.49 -2.31 -14.02
CA GLY A 38 3.97 -0.94 -13.87
C GLY A 38 2.52 -0.82 -13.37
N THR A 39 1.90 -1.91 -12.92
CA THR A 39 0.51 -1.94 -12.44
C THR A 39 0.37 -1.91 -10.91
N VAL A 40 1.49 -2.04 -10.18
CA VAL A 40 1.59 -1.98 -8.70
C VAL A 40 1.98 -0.61 -8.20
#